data_AF-A0A352CDY5-F1
#
_entry.id   AF-A0A352CDY5-F1
#
_cell.length_a   1.000
_cell.length_b   1.000
_cell.length_c   1.000
_cell.angle_alpha   90.00
_cell.angle_beta   90.00
_cell.angle_gamma   90.00
#
_symmetry.space_group_name_H-M   'P 1'
#
loop_
_entity.id
_entity.type
_entity.pdbx_description
1 polymer ?
#
loop_
_entity_poly.entity_id
_entity_poly.type
_entity_poly.pdbx_seq_one_letter_code
_entity_poly.pdbx_strand_id
1 'polypeptide(L)'
;MRWIQIGLSWLLALFVAGVFLQAALAFKFADAPGENIIFATIAARSQIALFEPGVRFLVGIAEIIAAALIILPWTRRLGAVLAAGVLIGAIAFHLSPWLAIAVPTSLADNAPNDGGMLFFLACGCLVASVANIFLTPSPAKRGPARGRGFRAAR
;
A
#
# COMPACT_ATOMS: atom_id res chain seq x y z
N MET A 1 9.23 0.80 26.84
CA MET A 1 8.77 0.07 25.63
C MET A 1 8.43 0.96 24.41
N ARG A 2 8.38 2.30 24.54
CA ARG A 2 8.04 3.20 23.42
C ARG A 2 8.98 3.15 22.21
N TRP A 3 10.28 2.92 22.45
CA TRP A 3 11.30 2.80 21.39
C TRP A 3 11.09 1.59 20.50
N ILE A 4 10.63 0.46 21.06
CA ILE A 4 10.33 -0.77 20.31
C ILE A 4 9.15 -0.52 19.35
N GLN A 5 8.08 0.15 19.83
CA GLN A 5 6.91 0.48 19.01
C GLN A 5 7.28 1.41 17.85
N ILE A 6 8.12 2.41 18.10
CA ILE A 6 8.60 3.33 17.06
C ILE A 6 9.43 2.58 16.03
N GLY A 7 10.39 1.77 16.47
CA GLY A 7 11.21 0.94 15.58
C GLY A 7 10.36 0.01 14.71
N LEU A 8 9.40 -0.68 15.32
CA LEU A 8 8.49 -1.58 14.60
C LEU A 8 7.59 -0.83 13.61
N SER A 9 7.03 0.33 13.98
CA SER A 9 6.23 1.17 13.07
C SER A 9 7.04 1.60 11.84
N TRP A 10 8.31 1.97 12.03
CA TRP A 10 9.20 2.32 10.92
C TRP A 10 9.54 1.13 10.03
N LEU A 11 9.87 -0.02 10.62
CA LEU A 11 10.15 -1.24 9.85
C LEU A 11 8.95 -1.60 8.95
N LEU A 12 7.74 -1.63 9.52
CA LEU A 12 6.53 -1.93 8.77
C LEU A 12 6.20 -0.85 7.73
N ALA A 13 6.46 0.43 8.03
CA ALA A 13 6.22 1.53 7.10
C ALA A 13 7.13 1.43 5.88
N LEU A 14 8.42 1.19 6.10
CA LEU A 14 9.41 1.05 5.03
C LEU A 14 9.14 -0.20 4.19
N PHE A 15 8.74 -1.31 4.82
CA PHE A 15 8.35 -2.52 4.10
C PHE A 15 7.17 -2.26 3.16
N VAL A 16 6.06 -1.71 3.65
CA VAL A 16 4.88 -1.41 2.83
C VAL A 16 5.19 -0.38 1.75
N ALA A 17 5.91 0.69 2.09
CA ALA A 17 6.30 1.72 1.11
C ALA A 17 7.20 1.15 0.02
N GLY A 18 8.18 0.32 0.37
CA GLY A 18 9.07 -0.34 -0.60
C GLY A 18 8.30 -1.22 -1.59
N VAL A 19 7.39 -2.06 -1.08
CA VAL A 19 6.53 -2.90 -1.93
C VAL A 19 5.65 -2.05 -2.85
N PHE A 20 5.02 -1.00 -2.34
CA PHE A 20 4.17 -0.10 -3.14
C PHE A 20 4.95 0.66 -4.20
N LEU A 21 6.13 1.18 -3.87
CA LEU A 21 6.98 1.88 -4.83
C LEU A 21 7.45 0.93 -5.94
N GLN A 22 7.87 -0.28 -5.59
CA GLN A 22 8.24 -1.29 -6.58
C GLN A 22 7.03 -1.67 -7.45
N ALA A 23 5.87 -1.95 -6.84
CA ALA A 23 4.63 -2.28 -7.53
C ALA A 23 4.20 -1.20 -8.53
N ALA A 24 4.20 0.07 -8.10
CA ALA A 24 3.77 1.19 -8.91
C ALA A 24 4.77 1.51 -10.03
N LEU A 25 6.05 1.68 -9.69
CA LEU A 25 7.06 2.16 -10.64
C LEU A 25 7.49 1.07 -11.63
N ALA A 26 7.75 -0.14 -11.15
CA ALA A 26 8.33 -1.20 -11.97
C ALA A 26 7.28 -2.01 -12.74
N PHE A 27 6.05 -2.10 -12.24
CA PHE A 27 5.03 -2.97 -12.85
C PHE A 27 3.82 -2.16 -13.34
N LYS A 28 3.32 -1.17 -12.59
CA LYS A 28 2.12 -0.43 -13.02
C LYS A 28 2.39 0.75 -13.94
N PHE A 29 3.56 1.37 -13.91
CA PHE A 29 3.87 2.51 -14.78
C PHE A 29 4.89 2.20 -15.89
N ALA A 30 5.74 1.19 -15.70
CA ALA A 30 6.73 0.79 -16.70
C ALA A 30 6.13 -0.08 -17.83
N ASP A 31 5.15 -0.93 -17.51
CA ASP A 31 4.53 -1.82 -18.50
C ASP A 31 3.74 -1.03 -19.55
N ALA A 32 3.94 -1.40 -20.81
CA ALA A 32 3.16 -0.89 -21.93
C ALA A 32 1.67 -1.25 -21.79
N PRO A 33 0.75 -0.47 -22.39
CA PRO A 33 -0.68 -0.79 -22.35
C PRO A 33 -0.96 -2.21 -22.86
N GLY A 34 -1.67 -3.01 -22.08
CA GLY A 34 -2.02 -4.39 -22.41
C GLY A 34 -0.98 -5.45 -22.05
N GLU A 35 0.24 -5.06 -21.67
CA GLU A 35 1.31 -5.98 -21.29
C GLU A 35 1.35 -6.30 -19.78
N ASN A 36 0.66 -5.49 -18.96
CA ASN A 36 0.63 -5.75 -17.53
C ASN A 36 -0.20 -7.00 -17.20
N ILE A 37 0.46 -8.03 -16.69
CA ILE A 37 -0.14 -9.36 -16.49
C ILE A 37 -1.39 -9.30 -15.60
N ILE A 38 -1.37 -8.53 -14.51
CA ILE A 38 -2.49 -8.49 -13.55
C ILE A 38 -3.71 -7.81 -14.17
N PHE A 39 -3.55 -6.57 -14.63
CA PHE A 39 -4.67 -5.77 -15.11
C PHE A 39 -5.18 -6.22 -16.48
N ALA A 40 -4.30 -6.69 -17.37
CA ALA A 40 -4.72 -7.30 -18.62
C ALA A 40 -5.50 -8.60 -18.39
N THR A 41 -5.08 -9.45 -17.43
CA THR A 41 -5.83 -10.65 -17.05
C THR A 41 -7.22 -10.30 -16.50
N ILE A 42 -7.32 -9.31 -15.61
CA ILE A 42 -8.60 -8.86 -15.06
C ILE A 42 -9.49 -8.30 -16.18
N ALA A 43 -8.96 -7.44 -17.06
CA ALA A 43 -9.71 -6.88 -18.18
C ALA A 43 -10.25 -7.98 -19.12
N ALA A 44 -9.39 -8.95 -19.47
CA ALA A 44 -9.77 -10.07 -20.33
C ALA A 44 -10.81 -10.99 -19.67
N ARG A 45 -10.68 -11.32 -18.39
CA ARG A 45 -11.63 -12.24 -17.72
C ARG A 45 -12.94 -11.58 -17.30
N SER A 46 -12.91 -10.29 -16.96
CA SER A 46 -14.11 -9.53 -16.58
C SER A 46 -14.86 -8.96 -17.78
N GLN A 47 -14.20 -8.88 -18.96
CA GLN A 47 -14.70 -8.18 -20.16
C GLN A 47 -14.92 -6.67 -19.91
N ILE A 48 -14.23 -6.09 -18.92
CA ILE A 48 -14.30 -4.66 -18.61
C ILE A 48 -12.97 -4.01 -18.99
N ALA A 49 -12.96 -3.31 -20.13
CA ALA A 49 -11.75 -2.66 -20.66
C ALA A 49 -11.18 -1.57 -19.73
N LEU A 50 -11.97 -1.02 -18.80
CA LEU A 50 -11.52 0.02 -17.88
C LEU A 50 -10.34 -0.43 -16.99
N PHE A 51 -10.21 -1.74 -16.72
CA PHE A 51 -9.17 -2.25 -15.85
C PHE A 51 -7.76 -1.99 -16.38
N GLU A 52 -7.57 -1.96 -17.71
CA GLU A 52 -6.28 -1.76 -18.35
C GLU A 52 -6.37 -0.73 -19.49
N PRO A 53 -5.62 0.39 -19.45
CA PRO A 53 -4.68 0.82 -18.40
C PRO A 53 -5.33 1.68 -17.30
N GLY A 54 -6.63 1.96 -17.38
CA GLY A 54 -7.30 2.97 -16.53
C GLY A 54 -7.18 2.69 -15.03
N VAL A 55 -7.73 1.57 -14.56
CA VAL A 55 -7.64 1.18 -13.14
C VAL A 55 -6.20 0.90 -12.74
N ARG A 56 -5.38 0.32 -13.63
CA ARG A 56 -3.94 0.12 -13.38
C ARG A 56 -3.26 1.41 -12.92
N PHE A 57 -3.41 2.48 -13.67
CA PHE A 57 -2.79 3.77 -13.32
C PHE A 57 -3.42 4.40 -12.08
N LEU A 58 -4.73 4.31 -11.90
CA LEU A 58 -5.39 4.79 -10.70
C LEU A 58 -4.82 4.11 -9.44
N VAL A 59 -4.66 2.79 -9.46
CA VAL A 59 -4.07 2.02 -8.35
C VAL A 59 -2.59 2.39 -8.16
N GLY A 60 -1.82 2.50 -9.23
CA GLY A 60 -0.41 2.93 -9.14
C GLY A 60 -0.25 4.31 -8.50
N ILE A 61 -1.11 5.27 -8.82
CA ILE A 61 -1.11 6.60 -8.19
C ILE A 61 -1.46 6.49 -6.70
N ALA A 62 -2.48 5.70 -6.36
CA ALA A 62 -2.87 5.47 -4.97
C ALA A 62 -1.73 4.83 -4.15
N GLU A 63 -0.97 3.90 -4.74
CA GLU A 63 0.20 3.27 -4.12
C GLU A 63 1.32 4.29 -3.84
N ILE A 64 1.65 5.17 -4.80
CA ILE A 64 2.65 6.22 -4.59
C ILE A 64 2.21 7.19 -3.48
N ILE A 65 0.94 7.61 -3.48
CA ILE A 65 0.40 8.50 -2.44
C ILE A 65 0.48 7.79 -1.07
N ALA A 66 0.06 6.54 -0.98
CA ALA A 66 0.12 5.77 0.27
C ALA A 66 1.57 5.59 0.76
N ALA A 67 2.51 5.29 -0.13
CA ALA A 67 3.93 5.16 0.19
C ALA A 67 4.53 6.49 0.70
N ALA A 68 4.21 7.61 0.06
CA ALA A 68 4.64 8.92 0.53
C ALA A 68 4.06 9.25 1.92
N LEU A 69 2.76 9.01 2.11
CA LEU A 69 2.07 9.32 3.37
C LEU A 69 2.55 8.43 4.53
N ILE A 70 2.84 7.14 4.30
CA ILE A 70 3.24 6.20 5.36
C ILE A 70 4.66 6.48 5.88
N ILE A 71 5.55 7.02 5.03
CA ILE A 71 6.92 7.40 5.42
C ILE A 71 6.91 8.62 6.34
N LEU A 72 6.13 9.66 6.00
CA LEU A 72 6.07 10.91 6.76
C LEU A 72 5.39 10.70 8.13
N PRO A 73 6.08 10.94 9.27
CA PRO A 73 5.57 10.59 10.60
C PRO A 73 4.22 11.21 10.97
N TRP A 74 3.94 12.43 10.48
CA TRP A 74 2.69 13.15 10.78
C TRP A 74 1.50 12.71 9.92
N THR A 75 1.72 12.04 8.79
CA THR A 75 0.66 11.44 7.94
C THR A 75 0.65 9.92 7.97
N ARG A 76 1.55 9.28 8.73
CA ARG A 76 1.76 7.83 8.64
C ARG A 76 0.51 6.99 8.80
N ARG A 77 -0.34 7.34 9.77
CA ARG A 77 -1.63 6.64 9.97
C ARG A 77 -2.55 6.76 8.75
N LEU A 78 -2.61 7.92 8.12
CA LEU A 78 -3.40 8.13 6.91
C LEU A 78 -2.85 7.28 5.74
N GLY A 79 -1.52 7.27 5.57
CA GLY A 79 -0.88 6.41 4.58
C GLY A 79 -1.15 4.92 4.80
N ALA A 80 -1.11 4.48 6.05
CA ALA A 80 -1.43 3.10 6.43
C ALA A 80 -2.91 2.73 6.18
N VAL A 81 -3.84 3.64 6.44
CA VAL A 81 -5.26 3.44 6.10
C VAL A 81 -5.45 3.33 4.58
N LEU A 82 -4.84 4.24 3.81
CA LEU A 82 -4.92 4.20 2.35
C LEU A 82 -4.30 2.92 1.79
N ALA A 83 -3.12 2.53 2.28
CA ALA A 83 -2.47 1.28 1.88
C ALA A 83 -3.34 0.06 2.20
N ALA A 84 -3.97 0.01 3.37
CA ALA A 84 -4.89 -1.07 3.72
C ALA A 84 -6.07 -1.13 2.73
N GLY A 85 -6.66 0.01 2.34
CA GLY A 85 -7.72 0.06 1.35
C GLY A 85 -7.31 -0.49 -0.02
N VAL A 86 -6.13 -0.08 -0.52
CA VAL A 86 -5.58 -0.59 -1.79
C VAL A 86 -5.33 -2.11 -1.72
N LEU A 87 -4.76 -2.59 -0.62
CA LEU A 87 -4.44 -4.01 -0.42
C LEU A 87 -5.70 -4.88 -0.26
N ILE A 88 -6.74 -4.38 0.41
CA ILE A 88 -8.04 -5.06 0.47
C ILE A 88 -8.62 -5.19 -0.94
N GLY A 89 -8.52 -4.15 -1.77
CA GLY A 89 -8.92 -4.22 -3.17
C GLY A 89 -8.14 -5.30 -3.94
N ALA A 90 -6.81 -5.32 -3.82
CA ALA A 90 -5.97 -6.33 -4.46
C ALA A 90 -6.35 -7.76 -4.05
N ILE A 91 -6.51 -8.00 -2.74
CA ILE A 91 -6.94 -9.29 -2.18
C ILE A 91 -8.33 -9.68 -2.72
N ALA A 92 -9.27 -8.73 -2.78
CA ALA A 92 -10.60 -8.99 -3.33
C ALA A 92 -10.55 -9.45 -4.80
N PHE A 93 -9.68 -8.84 -5.62
CA PHE A 93 -9.49 -9.31 -7.00
C PHE A 93 -8.90 -10.73 -7.07
N HIS A 94 -7.92 -11.06 -6.24
CA HIS A 94 -7.39 -12.42 -6.16
C HIS A 94 -8.44 -13.46 -5.75
N LEU A 95 -9.37 -13.11 -4.87
CA LEU A 95 -10.47 -14.00 -4.48
C LEU A 95 -11.61 -14.04 -5.51
N SER A 96 -11.61 -13.11 -6.46
CA SER A 96 -12.58 -13.08 -7.54
C SER A 96 -12.23 -14.07 -8.67
N PRO A 97 -13.22 -14.47 -9.48
CA PRO A 97 -12.97 -15.26 -10.70
C PRO A 97 -12.06 -14.55 -11.73
N TRP A 98 -11.85 -13.23 -11.60
CA TRP A 98 -11.14 -12.43 -12.60
C TRP A 98 -9.62 -12.48 -12.48
N LEU A 99 -9.05 -12.83 -11.33
CA LEU A 99 -7.59 -12.91 -11.16
C LEU A 99 -7.14 -14.27 -10.60
N ALA A 100 -7.86 -14.79 -9.60
CA ALA A 100 -7.47 -15.96 -8.80
C ALA A 100 -6.25 -15.71 -7.89
N ILE A 101 -6.03 -16.62 -6.93
CA ILE A 101 -4.91 -16.55 -5.97
C ILE A 101 -3.57 -16.69 -6.70
N ALA A 102 -3.45 -17.70 -7.56
CA ALA A 102 -2.25 -17.92 -8.37
C ALA A 102 -2.37 -17.20 -9.72
N VAL A 103 -1.46 -16.27 -9.98
CA VAL A 103 -1.46 -15.40 -11.15
C VAL A 103 -0.51 -15.96 -12.21
N PRO A 104 -0.86 -15.95 -13.50
CA PRO A 104 0.07 -16.30 -14.56
C PRO A 104 1.35 -15.46 -14.50
N THR A 105 2.50 -16.00 -14.88
CA THR A 105 3.76 -15.24 -14.94
C THR A 105 3.98 -14.52 -16.27
N SER A 106 3.12 -14.76 -17.26
CA SER A 106 3.08 -14.04 -18.54
C SER A 106 1.68 -14.15 -19.17
N LEU A 107 1.43 -13.38 -20.22
CA LEU A 107 0.20 -13.42 -21.01
C LEU A 107 0.16 -14.54 -22.06
N ALA A 108 1.19 -15.39 -22.10
CA ALA A 108 1.25 -16.52 -23.02
C ALA A 108 0.28 -17.64 -22.60
N ASP A 109 -0.24 -18.36 -23.59
CA ASP A 109 -1.06 -19.54 -23.33
C ASP A 109 -0.27 -20.58 -22.51
N ASN A 110 -0.92 -21.17 -21.50
CA ASN A 110 -0.32 -22.14 -20.57
C ASN A 110 0.90 -21.64 -19.79
N ALA A 111 1.04 -20.33 -19.58
CA ALA A 111 2.07 -19.79 -18.70
C ALA A 111 1.99 -20.40 -17.29
N PRO A 112 3.13 -20.72 -16.66
CA PRO A 112 3.14 -21.12 -15.26
C PRO A 112 2.57 -20.00 -14.38
N ASN A 113 2.15 -20.36 -13.16
CA ASN A 113 1.65 -19.40 -12.18
C ASN A 113 2.69 -19.09 -11.10
N ASP A 114 2.51 -17.97 -10.43
CA ASP A 114 3.36 -17.47 -9.35
C ASP A 114 3.20 -18.22 -8.01
N GLY A 115 2.43 -19.31 -7.97
CA GLY A 115 2.15 -20.07 -6.75
C GLY A 115 1.38 -19.31 -5.67
N GLY A 116 0.76 -18.17 -6.00
CA GLY A 116 0.08 -17.29 -5.04
C GLY A 116 0.99 -16.30 -4.32
N MET A 117 2.24 -16.15 -4.77
CA MET A 117 3.21 -15.22 -4.18
C MET A 117 2.64 -13.80 -4.02
N LEU A 118 2.01 -13.25 -5.06
CA LEU A 118 1.46 -11.90 -5.02
C LEU A 118 0.31 -11.77 -4.01
N PHE A 119 -0.54 -12.79 -3.90
CA PHE A 119 -1.64 -12.83 -2.94
C PHE A 119 -1.13 -12.83 -1.49
N PHE A 120 -0.13 -13.66 -1.17
CA PHE A 120 0.44 -13.73 0.17
C PHE A 120 1.25 -12.48 0.53
N LEU A 121 1.94 -11.88 -0.45
CA LEU A 121 2.59 -10.59 -0.28
C LEU A 121 1.55 -9.50 0.07
N ALA A 122 0.43 -9.46 -0.66
CA ALA A 122 -0.66 -8.51 -0.37
C ALA A 122 -1.24 -8.72 1.05
N CYS A 123 -1.45 -9.97 1.48
CA CYS A 123 -1.87 -10.28 2.85
C CYS A 123 -0.86 -9.80 3.90
N GLY A 124 0.43 -10.06 3.69
CA GLY A 124 1.51 -9.62 4.59
C GLY A 124 1.59 -8.10 4.70
N CYS A 125 1.50 -7.39 3.56
CA CYS A 125 1.44 -5.93 3.53
C CYS A 125 0.17 -5.41 4.22
N LEU A 126 -0.97 -6.08 4.10
CA LEU A 126 -2.21 -5.66 4.75
C LEU A 126 -2.06 -5.72 6.27
N VAL A 127 -1.54 -6.84 6.78
CA VAL A 127 -1.24 -7.00 8.22
C VAL A 127 -0.25 -5.94 8.69
N ALA A 128 0.82 -5.71 7.95
CA ALA A 128 1.81 -4.68 8.25
C ALA A 128 1.19 -3.27 8.29
N SER A 129 0.30 -2.96 7.34
CA SER A 129 -0.38 -1.68 7.25
C SER A 129 -1.36 -1.47 8.41
N VAL A 130 -2.18 -2.47 8.71
CA VAL A 130 -3.12 -2.45 9.85
C VAL A 130 -2.37 -2.30 11.17
N ALA A 131 -1.28 -3.04 11.37
CA ALA A 131 -0.43 -2.87 12.54
C ALA A 131 0.13 -1.43 12.64
N ASN A 132 0.52 -0.82 11.51
CA ASN A 132 1.03 0.54 11.51
C ASN A 132 0.00 1.61 11.90
N ILE A 133 -1.29 1.39 11.62
CA ILE A 133 -2.39 2.26 12.08
C ILE A 133 -2.37 2.39 13.60
N PHE A 134 -2.14 1.28 14.32
CA PHE A 134 -2.15 1.24 15.78
C PHE A 134 -0.81 1.58 16.42
N LEU A 135 0.31 1.20 15.78
CA LEU A 135 1.66 1.40 16.33
C LEU A 135 2.17 2.83 16.16
N THR A 136 1.69 3.57 15.16
CA THR A 136 2.09 4.96 14.95
C THR A 136 1.55 5.82 16.08
N PRO A 137 2.37 6.56 16.85
CA PRO A 137 1.86 7.50 17.86
C PRO A 137 1.11 8.66 17.20
N SER A 138 -0.05 9.06 17.74
CA SER A 138 -0.68 10.33 17.32
C SER A 138 0.28 11.49 17.62
N PRO A 139 0.37 12.51 16.76
CA PRO A 139 0.98 13.77 17.15
C PRO A 139 0.30 14.24 18.44
N ALA A 140 1.05 14.29 19.54
CA ALA A 140 0.51 14.82 20.79
C ALA A 140 0.03 16.24 20.49
N LYS A 141 -1.25 16.55 20.77
CA LYS A 141 -1.72 17.93 20.76
C LYS A 141 -0.78 18.69 21.69
N ARG A 142 0.05 19.59 21.15
CA ARG A 142 0.85 20.49 21.99
C ARG A 142 -0.17 21.27 22.82
N GLY A 143 -0.28 20.94 24.11
CA GLY A 143 -1.10 21.72 25.04
C GLY A 143 -0.60 23.17 25.03
N PRO A 144 -1.48 24.16 25.27
CA PRO A 144 -1.09 25.55 25.24
C PRO A 144 0.11 25.75 26.16
N ALA A 145 1.16 26.36 25.62
CA ALA A 145 2.37 26.68 26.37
C ALA A 145 1.96 27.45 27.62
N ARG A 146 2.04 26.81 28.79
CA ARG A 146 1.72 27.44 30.06
C ARG A 146 2.72 28.57 30.22
N GLY A 147 2.26 29.80 29.98
CA GLY A 147 3.08 31.00 30.04
C GLY A 147 3.80 31.03 31.38
N ARG A 148 5.13 30.92 31.35
CA ARG A 148 5.95 31.26 32.51
C ARG A 148 5.87 32.78 32.62
N GLY A 149 4.90 33.24 33.41
CA GLY A 149 4.80 34.60 33.84
C GLY A 149 6.09 34.97 34.56
N PHE A 150 6.90 35.78 33.88
CA PHE A 150 8.04 36.46 34.44
C PHE A 150 7.48 37.49 35.44
N ARG A 151 7.28 37.10 36.70
CA ARG A 151 7.15 38.09 37.78
C ARG A 151 8.56 38.48 38.20
N ALA A 152 9.02 39.55 37.56
CA ALA A 152 10.20 40.28 37.96
C ALA A 152 10.09 40.75 39.41
N ALA A 153 11.25 40.80 40.05
CA ALA A 153 11.50 41.32 41.38
C ALA A 153 10.73 42.61 41.70
N ARG A 154 10.19 42.68 42.91
CA ARG A 154 10.13 43.89 43.73
C ARG A 154 9.92 43.51 45.18
#